data_AF-A0A524M0N2-F1
#
_entry.id   AF-A0A524M0N2-F1
#
_cell.length_a   1.000
_cell.length_b   1.000
_cell.length_c   1.000
_cell.angle_alpha   90.00
_cell.angle_beta   90.00
_cell.angle_gamma   90.00
#
_symmetry.space_group_name_H-M   'P 1'
#
loop_
_entity.id
_entity.type
_entity.pdbx_description
1 polymer ?
#
loop_
_entity_poly.entity_id
_entity_poly.type
_entity_poly.pdbx_seq_one_letter_code
_entity_poly.pdbx_strand_id
1 'polypeptide(L)'
;YNIPIGSSLDGPQELNDLQRGKGYYEKTMRGYEIARAHGLLVRFITTFTSHSVKFKEDIFNFYLEKGLTLKLHPCLPSLKGDNPEEWALDPEEYGELLIYLLDKYLENVGRIEVMNIDHLCKCVFTGRGTVCTFVDCMGDTFAVGPDGGIYPCYRFVGMPEYVMGNVYDHPTMADLAQSDAWKRMHQFKEFVDTACGKCSHIKYCRGGCPYNAIVPTDGEIKGVDPHCIAYKMIFDEITNRVNEEMFGSAGGMENMFQPQSMKPSGSGIMSLMLKKI
;
A
#
# COMPACT_ATOMS: atom_id res chain seq x y z
N TYR A 1 -18.15 18.05 -8.49
CA TYR A 1 -16.94 17.44 -7.89
C TYR A 1 -16.92 15.97 -8.24
N ASN A 2 -15.76 15.42 -8.62
CA ASN A 2 -15.60 13.97 -8.71
C ASN A 2 -15.06 13.49 -7.34
N ILE A 3 -15.92 12.93 -6.50
CA ILE A 3 -15.55 12.51 -5.15
C ILE A 3 -15.32 10.99 -5.18
N PRO A 4 -14.07 10.51 -5.08
CA PRO A 4 -13.81 9.08 -5.02
C PRO A 4 -14.34 8.53 -3.68
N ILE A 5 -15.07 7.42 -3.74
CA ILE A 5 -15.61 6.77 -2.54
C ILE A 5 -14.77 5.53 -2.24
N GLY A 6 -14.22 5.48 -1.03
CA GLY A 6 -13.61 4.29 -0.47
C GLY A 6 -14.56 3.65 0.53
N SER A 7 -14.75 2.33 0.45
CA SER A 7 -15.44 1.56 1.49
C SER A 7 -14.61 0.35 1.88
N SER A 8 -14.94 -0.28 2.99
CA SER A 8 -14.25 -1.46 3.49
C SER A 8 -15.02 -2.74 3.14
N LEU A 9 -14.33 -3.73 2.58
CA LEU A 9 -14.88 -5.05 2.25
C LEU A 9 -13.74 -6.06 2.23
N ASP A 10 -13.77 -7.05 3.12
CA ASP A 10 -12.62 -7.96 3.31
C ASP A 10 -12.75 -9.28 2.54
N GLY A 11 -13.74 -9.41 1.65
CA GLY A 11 -13.97 -10.60 0.83
C GLY A 11 -15.38 -11.18 1.03
N PRO A 12 -15.54 -12.51 0.89
CA PRO A 12 -16.79 -13.21 1.16
C PRO A 12 -17.41 -12.85 2.52
N GLN A 13 -18.74 -12.93 2.60
CA GLN A 13 -19.50 -12.48 3.77
C GLN A 13 -18.99 -13.04 5.10
N GLU A 14 -18.68 -14.34 5.15
CA GLU A 14 -18.20 -14.99 6.38
C GLU A 14 -16.89 -14.38 6.87
N LEU A 15 -15.89 -14.23 5.99
CA LEU A 15 -14.60 -13.61 6.32
C LEU A 15 -14.76 -12.13 6.67
N ASN A 16 -15.57 -11.41 5.91
CA ASN A 16 -15.82 -10.00 6.16
C ASN A 16 -16.47 -9.77 7.52
N ASP A 17 -17.52 -10.54 7.85
CA ASP A 17 -18.25 -10.38 9.10
C ASP A 17 -17.47 -10.90 10.30
N LEU A 18 -16.56 -11.87 10.11
CA LEU A 18 -15.60 -12.29 11.13
C LEU A 18 -14.67 -11.14 11.52
N GLN A 19 -14.15 -10.38 10.55
CA GLN A 19 -13.22 -9.26 10.81
C GLN A 19 -13.94 -7.96 11.21
N ARG A 20 -15.13 -7.68 10.67
CA ARG A 20 -15.81 -6.37 10.77
C ARG A 20 -17.11 -6.39 11.58
N GLY A 21 -17.52 -7.56 12.06
CA GLY A 21 -18.72 -7.76 12.84
C GLY A 21 -19.92 -8.24 12.01
N LYS A 22 -20.83 -8.94 12.70
CA LYS A 22 -22.00 -9.57 12.09
C LYS A 22 -22.88 -8.58 11.32
N GLY A 23 -23.19 -8.94 10.06
CA GLY A 23 -24.04 -8.15 9.17
C GLY A 23 -23.35 -6.93 8.56
N TYR A 24 -22.03 -6.79 8.68
CA TYR A 24 -21.27 -5.71 8.07
C TYR A 24 -21.30 -5.82 6.54
N TYR A 25 -21.07 -7.02 6.00
CA TYR A 25 -21.06 -7.29 4.57
C TYR A 25 -22.34 -6.83 3.88
N GLU A 26 -23.49 -7.25 4.40
CA GLU A 26 -24.80 -6.90 3.82
C GLU A 26 -25.08 -5.39 3.84
N LYS A 27 -24.65 -4.69 4.90
CA LYS A 27 -24.77 -3.23 4.98
C LYS A 27 -23.87 -2.55 3.96
N THR A 28 -22.61 -2.99 3.84
CA THR A 28 -21.65 -2.49 2.86
C THR A 28 -22.14 -2.68 1.44
N MET A 29 -22.59 -3.89 1.09
CA MET A 29 -23.08 -4.19 -0.26
C MET A 29 -24.33 -3.40 -0.60
N ARG A 30 -25.24 -3.20 0.36
CA ARG A 30 -26.41 -2.32 0.17
C ARG A 30 -26.00 -0.87 -0.10
N GLY A 31 -25.05 -0.33 0.65
CA GLY A 31 -24.52 1.02 0.42
C GLY A 31 -23.84 1.15 -0.94
N TYR A 32 -23.08 0.14 -1.35
CA TYR A 32 -22.48 0.05 -2.67
C TYR A 32 -23.51 0.08 -3.80
N GLU A 33 -24.59 -0.70 -3.68
CA GLU A 33 -25.66 -0.72 -4.68
C GLU A 33 -26.36 0.65 -4.81
N ILE A 34 -26.61 1.33 -3.69
CA ILE A 34 -27.17 2.69 -3.68
C ILE A 34 -26.22 3.66 -4.37
N ALA A 35 -24.92 3.63 -4.03
CA ALA A 35 -23.92 4.50 -4.62
C ALA A 35 -23.80 4.28 -6.14
N ARG A 36 -23.74 3.02 -6.56
CA ARG A 36 -23.67 2.62 -7.97
C ARG A 36 -24.91 3.07 -8.77
N ALA A 37 -26.10 2.94 -8.19
CA ALA A 37 -27.35 3.40 -8.81
C ALA A 37 -27.37 4.93 -9.07
N HIS A 38 -26.55 5.69 -8.34
CA HIS A 38 -26.36 7.14 -8.53
C HIS A 38 -25.10 7.49 -9.34
N GLY A 39 -24.48 6.50 -10.01
CA GLY A 39 -23.31 6.71 -10.85
C GLY A 39 -22.01 7.00 -10.09
N LEU A 40 -21.97 6.69 -8.78
CA LEU A 40 -20.77 6.88 -7.97
C LEU A 40 -19.84 5.67 -8.09
N LEU A 41 -18.55 5.95 -8.25
CA LEU A 41 -17.50 4.92 -8.26
C LEU A 41 -17.04 4.66 -6.83
N VAL A 42 -17.25 3.42 -6.37
CA VAL A 42 -16.81 2.94 -5.07
C VAL A 42 -15.65 1.97 -5.27
N ARG A 43 -14.56 2.20 -4.54
CA ARG A 43 -13.42 1.29 -4.45
C ARG A 43 -13.40 0.67 -3.06
N PHE A 44 -13.14 -0.63 -2.99
CA PHE A 44 -13.08 -1.33 -1.72
C PHE A 44 -11.63 -1.47 -1.24
N ILE A 45 -11.42 -1.26 0.05
CA ILE A 45 -10.16 -1.54 0.75
C ILE A 45 -10.35 -2.85 1.50
N THR A 46 -9.51 -3.83 1.16
CA THR A 46 -9.53 -5.20 1.68
C THR A 46 -8.41 -5.35 2.69
N THR A 47 -8.74 -5.55 3.95
CA THR A 47 -7.76 -5.77 5.02
C THR A 47 -7.41 -7.26 5.12
N PHE A 48 -6.15 -7.60 4.83
CA PHE A 48 -5.60 -8.94 5.02
C PHE A 48 -4.98 -9.06 6.41
N THR A 49 -5.41 -10.04 7.19
CA THR A 49 -4.94 -10.35 8.55
C THR A 49 -4.16 -11.67 8.54
N SER A 50 -3.50 -12.00 9.66
CA SER A 50 -2.93 -13.34 9.92
C SER A 50 -3.94 -14.49 9.72
N HIS A 51 -5.24 -14.20 9.85
CA HIS A 51 -6.30 -15.17 9.57
C HIS A 51 -6.71 -15.18 8.10
N SER A 52 -7.09 -14.03 7.54
CA SER A 52 -7.67 -13.96 6.19
C SER A 52 -6.69 -14.21 5.06
N VAL A 53 -5.38 -14.05 5.29
CA VAL A 53 -4.32 -14.43 4.32
C VAL A 53 -4.42 -15.91 3.92
N LYS A 54 -4.91 -16.77 4.81
CA LYS A 54 -5.11 -18.22 4.57
C LYS A 54 -6.19 -18.48 3.51
N PHE A 55 -7.08 -17.52 3.31
CA PHE A 55 -8.19 -17.54 2.35
C PHE A 55 -7.95 -16.59 1.18
N LYS A 56 -6.68 -16.25 0.88
CA LYS A 56 -6.31 -15.32 -0.20
C LYS A 56 -6.91 -15.67 -1.56
N GLU A 57 -7.07 -16.96 -1.86
CA GLU A 57 -7.71 -17.43 -3.10
C GLU A 57 -9.20 -17.12 -3.14
N ASP A 58 -9.94 -17.43 -2.06
CA ASP A 58 -11.37 -17.13 -1.96
C ASP A 58 -11.63 -15.63 -2.04
N ILE A 59 -10.77 -14.82 -1.41
CA ILE A 59 -10.85 -13.36 -1.47
C ILE A 59 -10.59 -12.89 -2.91
N PHE A 60 -9.54 -13.36 -3.57
CA PHE A 60 -9.25 -12.98 -4.96
C PHE A 60 -10.41 -13.35 -5.90
N ASN A 61 -10.90 -14.59 -5.82
CA ASN A 61 -11.99 -15.09 -6.65
C ASN A 61 -13.28 -14.31 -6.40
N PHE A 62 -13.59 -13.96 -5.15
CA PHE A 62 -14.72 -13.10 -4.82
C PHE A 62 -14.67 -11.75 -5.55
N TYR A 63 -13.51 -11.08 -5.54
CA TYR A 63 -13.35 -9.80 -6.24
C TYR A 63 -13.45 -9.96 -7.76
N LEU A 64 -12.86 -11.04 -8.31
CA LEU A 64 -12.91 -11.37 -9.73
C LEU A 64 -14.35 -11.63 -10.21
N GLU A 65 -15.10 -12.48 -9.50
CA GLU A 65 -16.47 -12.85 -9.84
C GLU A 65 -17.45 -11.67 -9.72
N LYS A 66 -17.24 -10.80 -8.73
CA LYS A 66 -18.05 -9.58 -8.55
C LYS A 66 -17.67 -8.46 -9.52
N GLY A 67 -16.56 -8.58 -10.25
CA GLY A 67 -16.04 -7.52 -11.12
C GLY A 67 -15.63 -6.27 -10.32
N LEU A 68 -15.06 -6.46 -9.13
CA LEU A 68 -14.64 -5.38 -8.23
C LEU A 68 -13.11 -5.21 -8.26
N THR A 69 -12.66 -3.98 -8.07
CA THR A 69 -11.22 -3.70 -7.85
C THR A 69 -10.80 -4.14 -6.46
N LEU A 70 -9.72 -4.93 -6.37
CA LEU A 70 -9.08 -5.32 -5.12
C LEU A 70 -8.01 -4.28 -4.76
N LYS A 71 -8.22 -3.54 -3.66
CA LYS A 71 -7.18 -2.70 -3.04
C LYS A 71 -6.80 -3.31 -1.70
N LEU A 72 -5.63 -3.90 -1.66
CA LEU A 72 -5.07 -4.56 -0.48
C LEU A 72 -4.63 -3.52 0.58
N HIS A 73 -4.81 -3.87 1.83
CA HIS A 73 -4.16 -3.24 2.97
C HIS A 73 -3.76 -4.35 3.98
N PRO A 74 -2.49 -4.52 4.34
CA PRO A 74 -2.13 -5.48 5.39
C PRO A 74 -2.63 -4.99 6.75
N CYS A 75 -3.07 -5.89 7.62
CA CYS A 75 -3.30 -5.56 9.02
C CYS A 75 -1.94 -5.37 9.68
N LEU A 76 -1.75 -4.20 10.28
CA LEU A 76 -0.46 -3.76 10.79
C LEU A 76 -0.56 -3.53 12.30
N PRO A 77 0.50 -3.82 13.07
CA PRO A 77 0.63 -3.41 14.45
C PRO A 77 0.39 -1.90 14.65
N SER A 78 -0.03 -1.52 15.85
CA SER A 78 -0.40 -0.14 16.19
C SER A 78 0.07 0.23 17.59
N LEU A 79 0.59 1.45 17.74
CA LEU A 79 0.94 2.05 19.05
C LEU A 79 -0.27 2.21 20.00
N LYS A 80 -1.50 2.08 19.48
CA LYS A 80 -2.73 2.26 20.26
C LYS A 80 -3.37 0.96 20.75
N GLY A 81 -2.85 -0.20 20.33
CA GLY A 81 -3.50 -1.49 20.58
C GLY A 81 -2.89 -2.19 21.79
N ASP A 82 -3.74 -2.77 22.66
CA ASP A 82 -3.31 -3.61 23.79
C ASP A 82 -2.70 -4.94 23.32
N ASN A 83 -3.10 -5.42 22.13
CA ASN A 83 -2.60 -6.65 21.52
C ASN A 83 -2.28 -6.41 20.03
N PRO A 84 -1.20 -5.67 19.72
CA PRO A 84 -0.93 -5.17 18.37
C PRO A 84 -0.61 -6.28 17.36
N GLU A 85 -0.37 -7.52 17.81
CA GLU A 85 0.07 -8.63 16.97
C GLU A 85 -1.03 -9.62 16.58
N GLU A 86 -2.16 -9.69 17.30
CA GLU A 86 -3.16 -10.76 17.15
C GLU A 86 -3.65 -10.97 15.72
N TRP A 87 -3.92 -9.86 15.03
CA TRP A 87 -4.43 -9.84 13.66
C TRP A 87 -3.38 -9.38 12.65
N ALA A 88 -2.19 -8.96 13.13
CA ALA A 88 -1.13 -8.43 12.31
C ALA A 88 -0.67 -9.49 11.31
N LEU A 89 -0.53 -9.10 10.05
CA LEU A 89 0.00 -9.98 9.03
C LEU A 89 1.52 -10.03 9.18
N ASP A 90 2.09 -11.24 9.21
CA ASP A 90 3.53 -11.42 9.25
C ASP A 90 4.20 -10.81 8.00
N PRO A 91 5.36 -10.13 8.14
CA PRO A 91 6.08 -9.57 7.00
C PRO A 91 6.41 -10.56 5.86
N GLU A 92 6.78 -11.80 6.16
CA GLU A 92 7.07 -12.81 5.13
C GLU A 92 5.78 -13.27 4.45
N GLU A 93 4.74 -13.58 5.23
CA GLU A 93 3.41 -13.94 4.68
C GLU A 93 2.84 -12.80 3.82
N TYR A 94 3.11 -11.54 4.16
CA TYR A 94 2.72 -10.41 3.33
C TYR A 94 3.47 -10.38 2.00
N GLY A 95 4.77 -10.66 2.00
CA GLY A 95 5.56 -10.79 0.77
C GLY A 95 5.04 -11.90 -0.13
N GLU A 96 4.76 -13.07 0.43
CA GLU A 96 4.16 -14.20 -0.28
C GLU A 96 2.78 -13.86 -0.86
N LEU A 97 1.94 -13.15 -0.10
CA LEU A 97 0.63 -12.68 -0.57
C LEU A 97 0.78 -11.72 -1.76
N LEU A 98 1.74 -10.80 -1.74
CA LEU A 98 1.96 -9.87 -2.84
C LEU A 98 2.40 -10.58 -4.13
N ILE A 99 3.30 -11.56 -4.02
CA ILE A 99 3.74 -12.38 -5.16
C ILE A 99 2.56 -13.19 -5.70
N TYR A 100 1.79 -13.84 -4.83
CA TYR A 100 0.59 -14.57 -5.22
C TYR A 100 -0.42 -13.68 -5.97
N LEU A 101 -0.68 -12.47 -5.45
CA LEU A 101 -1.59 -11.53 -6.10
C LEU A 101 -1.04 -11.02 -7.44
N LEU A 102 0.27 -10.86 -7.57
CA LEU A 102 0.90 -10.54 -8.85
C LEU A 102 0.66 -11.64 -9.88
N ASP A 103 0.90 -12.90 -9.52
CA ASP A 103 0.63 -14.06 -10.39
C ASP A 103 -0.82 -14.10 -10.85
N LYS A 104 -1.75 -14.05 -9.88
CA LYS A 104 -3.18 -14.10 -10.17
C LYS A 104 -3.67 -12.91 -10.98
N TYR A 105 -3.08 -11.73 -10.78
CA TYR A 105 -3.43 -10.57 -11.59
C TYR A 105 -2.94 -10.71 -13.03
N LEU A 106 -1.71 -11.18 -13.26
CA LEU A 106 -1.17 -11.42 -14.60
C LEU A 106 -1.95 -12.52 -15.37
N GLU A 107 -2.41 -13.56 -14.66
CA GLU A 107 -3.31 -14.58 -15.23
C GLU A 107 -4.69 -14.02 -15.64
N ASN A 108 -5.10 -12.89 -15.08
CA ASN A 108 -6.45 -12.32 -15.23
C ASN A 108 -6.44 -10.86 -15.70
N VAL A 109 -5.42 -10.44 -16.46
CA VAL A 109 -5.33 -9.09 -17.03
C VAL A 109 -6.60 -8.77 -17.82
N GLY A 110 -7.17 -7.59 -17.54
CA GLY A 110 -8.42 -7.12 -18.17
C GLY A 110 -9.70 -7.67 -17.55
N ARG A 111 -9.62 -8.61 -16.59
CA ARG A 111 -10.79 -9.16 -15.87
C ARG A 111 -10.95 -8.63 -14.45
N ILE A 112 -9.83 -8.31 -13.79
CA ILE A 112 -9.78 -7.73 -12.45
C ILE A 112 -8.72 -6.64 -12.41
N GLU A 113 -8.81 -5.73 -11.44
CA GLU A 113 -7.76 -4.79 -11.09
C GLU A 113 -7.27 -5.07 -9.66
N VAL A 114 -5.95 -5.24 -9.51
CA VAL A 114 -5.29 -5.30 -8.20
C VAL A 114 -4.44 -4.04 -8.02
N MET A 115 -5.04 -3.03 -7.38
CA MET A 115 -4.52 -1.66 -7.38
C MET A 115 -3.13 -1.53 -6.74
N ASN A 116 -2.86 -2.29 -5.68
CA ASN A 116 -1.55 -2.25 -5.01
C ASN A 116 -0.45 -2.79 -5.91
N ILE A 117 -0.73 -3.81 -6.72
CA ILE A 117 0.24 -4.38 -7.65
C ILE A 117 0.52 -3.38 -8.79
N ASP A 118 -0.51 -2.70 -9.32
CA ASP A 118 -0.32 -1.61 -10.29
C ASP A 118 0.63 -0.53 -9.74
N HIS A 119 0.40 -0.08 -8.50
CA HIS A 119 1.24 0.92 -7.84
C HIS A 119 2.68 0.44 -7.64
N LEU A 120 2.89 -0.81 -7.21
CA LEU A 120 4.22 -1.41 -7.02
C LEU A 120 4.97 -1.52 -8.34
N CYS A 121 4.32 -1.99 -9.41
CA CYS A 121 4.89 -2.02 -10.75
C CYS A 121 5.27 -0.62 -11.21
N LYS A 122 4.43 0.39 -10.93
CA LYS A 122 4.72 1.78 -11.26
C LYS A 122 5.90 2.34 -10.47
N CYS A 123 6.06 1.94 -9.21
CA CYS A 123 7.23 2.32 -8.40
C CYS A 123 8.53 1.86 -9.05
N VAL A 124 8.59 0.59 -9.45
CA VAL A 124 9.76 0.02 -10.12
C VAL A 124 10.02 0.71 -11.46
N PHE A 125 8.97 0.86 -12.28
CA PHE A 125 9.08 1.46 -13.61
C PHE A 125 9.56 2.93 -13.58
N THR A 126 9.01 3.74 -12.68
CA THR A 126 9.31 5.18 -12.61
C THR A 126 10.52 5.50 -11.73
N GLY A 127 10.96 4.54 -10.91
CA GLY A 127 11.97 4.75 -9.88
C GLY A 127 11.52 5.70 -8.77
N ARG A 128 10.21 5.91 -8.59
CA ARG A 128 9.60 6.82 -7.60
C ARG A 128 8.47 6.13 -6.85
N GLY A 129 8.35 6.38 -5.55
CA GLY A 129 7.19 5.91 -4.78
C GLY A 129 5.87 6.47 -5.30
N THR A 130 4.80 5.66 -5.28
CA THR A 130 3.46 6.04 -5.77
C THR A 130 2.37 6.00 -4.71
N VAL A 131 2.68 5.47 -3.51
CA VAL A 131 1.77 5.39 -2.36
C VAL A 131 2.46 5.92 -1.11
N CYS A 132 1.68 6.31 -0.10
CA CYS A 132 2.20 6.96 1.11
C CYS A 132 3.35 6.21 1.80
N THR A 133 3.32 4.87 1.80
CA THR A 133 4.36 4.01 2.37
C THR A 133 5.72 4.16 1.68
N PHE A 134 5.74 4.56 0.40
CA PHE A 134 6.93 4.56 -0.45
C PHE A 134 7.37 5.97 -0.86
N VAL A 135 6.70 7.00 -0.33
CA VAL A 135 7.07 8.40 -0.54
C VAL A 135 7.56 9.01 0.76
N ASP A 136 8.33 10.08 0.64
CA ASP A 136 8.66 10.95 1.76
C ASP A 136 7.41 11.74 2.17
N CYS A 137 6.51 11.11 2.92
CA CYS A 137 5.19 11.66 3.23
C CYS A 137 5.22 12.76 4.31
N MET A 138 6.38 13.03 4.90
CA MET A 138 6.52 14.02 5.96
C MET A 138 6.48 15.44 5.39
N GLY A 139 5.47 16.21 5.81
CA GLY A 139 5.26 17.57 5.34
C GLY A 139 4.27 17.71 4.18
N ASP A 140 3.88 16.60 3.55
CA ASP A 140 2.96 16.58 2.41
C ASP A 140 1.55 16.06 2.75
N THR A 141 1.39 15.40 3.90
CA THR A 141 0.11 14.86 4.36
C THR A 141 -0.06 15.17 5.84
N PHE A 142 -1.29 15.54 6.24
CA PHE A 142 -1.66 15.78 7.62
C PHE A 142 -3.01 15.13 7.92
N ALA A 143 -3.25 14.84 9.19
CA ALA A 143 -4.58 14.53 9.68
C ALA A 143 -5.04 15.58 10.68
N VAL A 144 -6.33 15.88 10.64
CA VAL A 144 -6.99 16.73 11.64
C VAL A 144 -7.89 15.82 12.46
N GLY A 145 -7.63 15.75 13.77
CA GLY A 145 -8.46 15.04 14.72
C GLY A 145 -9.82 15.73 14.92
N PRO A 146 -10.81 15.03 15.50
CA PRO A 146 -12.12 15.62 15.79
C PRO A 146 -12.06 16.77 16.81
N ASP A 147 -10.99 16.84 17.58
CA ASP A 147 -10.63 17.92 18.52
C ASP A 147 -9.95 19.12 17.85
N GLY A 148 -9.68 19.05 16.55
CA GLY A 148 -8.95 20.07 15.79
C GLY A 148 -7.43 19.92 15.85
N GLY A 149 -6.90 18.94 16.58
CA GLY A 149 -5.47 18.67 16.64
C GLY A 149 -4.93 18.27 15.25
N ILE A 150 -3.79 18.83 14.86
CA ILE A 150 -3.10 18.51 13.61
C ILE A 150 -2.01 17.47 13.91
N TYR A 151 -1.98 16.41 13.13
CA TYR A 151 -1.08 15.26 13.31
C TYR A 151 -0.31 14.94 12.02
N PRO A 152 0.87 14.28 12.11
CA PRO A 152 1.64 13.89 10.93
C PRO A 152 0.88 13.00 9.95
N CYS A 153 0.00 12.13 10.44
CA CYS A 153 -0.93 11.36 9.62
C CYS A 153 -2.07 10.81 10.47
N TYR A 154 -3.07 10.18 9.82
CA TYR A 154 -4.27 9.68 10.52
C TYR A 154 -3.95 8.64 11.61
N ARG A 155 -2.82 7.92 11.49
CA ARG A 155 -2.43 6.92 12.47
C ARG A 155 -2.10 7.52 13.84
N PHE A 156 -1.69 8.78 13.89
CA PHE A 156 -1.34 9.48 15.14
C PHE A 156 -2.52 10.18 15.83
N VAL A 157 -3.69 10.26 15.20
CA VAL A 157 -4.84 11.00 15.75
C VAL A 157 -5.24 10.48 17.13
N GLY A 158 -5.32 11.35 18.13
CA GLY A 158 -5.61 10.99 19.51
C GLY A 158 -4.39 10.63 20.36
N MET A 159 -3.17 10.82 19.84
CA MET A 159 -1.91 10.66 20.58
C MET A 159 -1.33 12.05 20.90
N PRO A 160 -1.46 12.57 22.14
CA PRO A 160 -1.06 13.94 22.49
C PRO A 160 0.39 14.29 22.15
N GLU A 161 1.30 13.34 22.27
CA GLU A 161 2.73 13.45 21.97
C GLU A 161 3.06 13.59 20.48
N TYR A 162 2.07 13.43 19.60
CA TYR A 162 2.17 13.63 18.16
C TYR A 162 1.34 14.82 17.65
N VAL A 163 0.80 15.66 18.53
CA VAL A 163 0.11 16.90 18.15
C VAL A 163 1.14 17.92 17.66
N MET A 164 0.91 18.45 16.47
CA MET A 164 1.77 19.46 15.84
C MET A 164 1.26 20.89 16.03
N GLY A 165 -0.04 21.04 16.32
CA GLY A 165 -0.75 22.30 16.46
C GLY A 165 -2.26 22.08 16.41
N ASN A 166 -3.05 23.14 16.39
CA ASN A 166 -4.50 23.07 16.25
C ASN A 166 -4.99 23.93 15.08
N VAL A 167 -5.95 23.42 14.31
CA VAL A 167 -6.54 24.14 13.16
C VAL A 167 -7.19 25.47 13.54
N TYR A 168 -7.69 25.61 14.77
CA TYR A 168 -8.28 26.86 15.27
C TYR A 168 -7.28 28.01 15.32
N ASP A 169 -6.00 27.70 15.50
CA ASP A 169 -4.94 28.72 15.61
C ASP A 169 -4.42 29.17 14.24
N HIS A 170 -4.95 28.62 13.15
CA HIS A 170 -4.52 28.88 11.77
C HIS A 170 -2.98 28.81 11.57
N PRO A 171 -2.30 27.73 12.04
CA PRO A 171 -0.85 27.65 11.99
C PRO A 171 -0.35 27.61 10.55
N THR A 172 0.78 28.27 10.31
CA THR A 172 1.53 28.11 9.07
C THR A 172 2.30 26.77 9.09
N MET A 173 2.78 26.34 7.93
CA MET A 173 3.66 25.18 7.84
C MET A 173 4.94 25.35 8.67
N ALA A 174 5.44 26.58 8.80
CA ALA A 174 6.62 26.88 9.60
C ALA A 174 6.35 26.67 11.11
N ASP A 175 5.14 27.00 11.57
CA ASP A 175 4.72 26.77 12.96
C ASP A 175 4.63 25.27 13.25
N LEU A 176 4.00 24.52 12.36
CA LEU A 176 3.90 23.05 12.46
C LEU A 176 5.28 22.36 12.47
N ALA A 177 6.23 22.89 11.69
CA ALA A 177 7.59 22.38 11.62
C ALA A 177 8.38 22.52 12.93
N GLN A 178 7.95 23.40 13.84
CA GLN A 178 8.58 23.55 15.15
C GLN A 178 8.21 22.45 16.15
N SER A 179 7.13 21.71 15.90
CA SER A 179 6.65 20.66 16.81
C SER A 179 7.64 19.50 16.93
N ASP A 180 7.67 18.88 18.12
CA ASP A 180 8.51 17.70 18.36
C ASP A 180 8.09 16.52 17.49
N ALA A 181 6.79 16.38 17.23
CA ALA A 181 6.24 15.37 16.33
C ALA A 181 6.81 15.49 14.91
N TRP A 182 6.84 16.72 14.36
CA TRP A 182 7.43 16.98 13.05
C TRP A 182 8.92 16.64 13.02
N LYS A 183 9.69 17.14 13.99
CA LYS A 183 11.14 16.92 14.09
C LYS A 183 11.46 15.43 14.22
N ARG A 184 10.77 14.73 15.12
CA ARG A 184 10.91 13.27 15.30
C ARG A 184 10.66 12.54 13.99
N MET A 185 9.61 12.90 13.27
CA MET A 185 9.29 12.17 12.03
C MET A 185 10.24 12.48 10.87
N HIS A 186 10.85 13.67 10.85
CA HIS A 186 11.91 13.99 9.90
C HIS A 186 13.22 13.21 10.17
N GLN A 187 13.51 12.83 11.42
CA GLN A 187 14.66 11.98 11.74
C GLN A 187 14.59 10.61 11.04
N PHE A 188 13.39 10.14 10.71
CA PHE A 188 13.23 8.86 9.98
C PHE A 188 13.93 8.90 8.62
N LYS A 189 13.85 10.02 7.92
CA LYS A 189 14.51 10.22 6.61
C LYS A 189 16.03 10.07 6.73
N GLU A 190 16.63 10.73 7.71
CA GLU A 190 18.07 10.65 7.97
C GLU A 190 18.52 9.22 8.30
N PHE A 191 17.71 8.51 9.09
CA PHE A 191 17.94 7.10 9.40
C PHE A 191 17.89 6.23 8.14
N VAL A 192 16.88 6.42 7.28
CA VAL A 192 16.72 5.66 6.02
C VAL A 192 17.89 5.91 5.07
N ASP A 193 18.35 7.16 4.91
CA ASP A 193 19.46 7.48 4.01
C ASP A 193 20.75 6.74 4.42
N THR A 194 20.93 6.50 5.71
CA THR A 194 22.08 5.72 6.24
C THR A 194 21.82 4.21 6.17
N ALA A 195 20.71 3.73 6.73
CA ALA A 195 20.42 2.30 6.87
C ALA A 195 20.12 1.61 5.53
N CYS A 196 19.52 2.33 4.58
CA CYS A 196 19.12 1.80 3.27
C CYS A 196 19.99 2.31 2.12
N GLY A 197 21.05 3.10 2.37
CA GLY A 197 21.84 3.76 1.32
C GLY A 197 22.48 2.83 0.29
N LYS A 198 22.63 1.54 0.60
CA LYS A 198 23.14 0.50 -0.34
C LYS A 198 22.06 -0.42 -0.92
N CYS A 199 20.79 -0.20 -0.56
CA CYS A 199 19.69 -1.03 -1.05
C CYS A 199 19.34 -0.69 -2.50
N SER A 200 19.15 -1.70 -3.35
CA SER A 200 18.72 -1.58 -4.75
C SER A 200 17.40 -0.81 -4.92
N HIS A 201 16.50 -0.91 -3.93
CA HIS A 201 15.14 -0.35 -4.00
C HIS A 201 15.01 1.05 -3.38
N ILE A 202 16.09 1.64 -2.85
CA ILE A 202 16.02 2.90 -2.07
C ILE A 202 15.36 4.06 -2.82
N LYS A 203 15.51 4.12 -4.15
CA LYS A 203 14.98 5.20 -4.98
C LYS A 203 13.46 5.36 -4.86
N TYR A 204 12.74 4.26 -4.66
CA TYR A 204 11.29 4.23 -4.57
C TYR A 204 10.75 3.65 -3.26
N CYS A 205 11.46 2.77 -2.55
CA CYS A 205 10.95 2.20 -1.30
C CYS A 205 11.04 3.17 -0.11
N ARG A 206 12.10 3.98 -0.04
CA ARG A 206 12.31 5.01 1.00
C ARG A 206 12.14 4.53 2.45
N GLY A 207 12.46 3.26 2.73
CA GLY A 207 12.41 2.71 4.09
C GLY A 207 11.01 2.35 4.59
N GLY A 208 9.97 2.48 3.75
CA GLY A 208 8.60 2.15 4.13
C GLY A 208 7.94 3.22 5.01
N CYS A 209 6.94 2.80 5.79
CA CYS A 209 6.17 3.72 6.60
C CYS A 209 6.89 4.11 7.91
N PRO A 210 7.07 5.41 8.22
CA PRO A 210 7.67 5.86 9.48
C PRO A 210 6.86 5.43 10.71
N TYR A 211 5.53 5.39 10.62
CA TYR A 211 4.70 4.88 11.72
C TYR A 211 5.00 3.42 12.00
N ASN A 212 5.06 2.57 10.97
CA ASN A 212 5.35 1.15 11.16
C ASN A 212 6.74 0.94 11.76
N ALA A 213 7.72 1.77 11.39
CA ALA A 213 9.09 1.68 11.88
C ALA A 213 9.25 1.94 13.39
N ILE A 214 8.37 2.77 13.97
CA ILE A 214 8.45 3.13 15.40
C ILE A 214 7.54 2.29 16.30
N VAL A 215 6.60 1.52 15.74
CA VAL A 215 5.68 0.66 16.52
C VAL A 215 6.43 -0.37 17.38
N PRO A 216 7.43 -1.13 16.87
CA PRO A 216 8.11 -2.15 17.67
C PRO A 216 8.94 -1.59 18.84
N THR A 217 9.17 -0.28 18.85
CA THR A 217 10.11 0.42 19.73
C THR A 217 9.44 1.59 20.45
N ASP A 218 8.12 1.55 20.58
CA ASP A 218 7.30 2.48 21.35
C ASP A 218 7.60 3.96 21.03
N GLY A 219 7.68 4.28 19.74
CA GLY A 219 7.88 5.65 19.27
C GLY A 219 9.33 6.03 18.94
N GLU A 220 10.32 5.19 19.25
CA GLU A 220 11.72 5.43 18.92
C GLU A 220 12.10 4.95 17.52
N ILE A 221 12.90 5.72 16.77
CA ILE A 221 13.40 5.31 15.45
C ILE A 221 14.67 4.46 15.64
N LYS A 222 14.51 3.14 15.63
CA LYS A 222 15.62 2.16 15.69
C LYS A 222 15.72 1.28 14.44
N GLY A 223 14.78 1.40 13.53
CA GLY A 223 14.68 0.58 12.34
C GLY A 223 13.89 1.28 11.24
N VAL A 224 13.78 0.59 10.12
CA VAL A 224 12.84 0.93 9.03
C VAL A 224 11.55 0.13 9.20
N ASP A 225 10.60 0.28 8.27
CA ASP A 225 9.35 -0.49 8.31
C ASP A 225 9.65 -2.00 8.43
N PRO A 226 9.08 -2.70 9.44
CA PRO A 226 9.24 -4.15 9.61
C PRO A 226 8.88 -4.98 8.37
N HIS A 227 8.03 -4.45 7.49
CA HIS A 227 7.64 -5.09 6.23
C HIS A 227 8.69 -4.94 5.11
N CYS A 228 9.91 -4.46 5.43
CA CYS A 228 11.02 -4.36 4.49
C CYS A 228 11.29 -5.69 3.75
N ILE A 229 11.14 -6.83 4.42
CA ILE A 229 11.27 -8.16 3.80
C ILE A 229 10.22 -8.35 2.71
N ALA A 230 8.94 -8.10 3.01
CA ALA A 230 7.83 -8.14 2.04
C ALA A 230 8.10 -7.25 0.82
N TYR A 231 8.57 -6.03 1.07
CA TYR A 231 8.85 -5.05 0.01
C TYR A 231 9.98 -5.53 -0.90
N LYS A 232 11.07 -6.06 -0.35
CA LYS A 232 12.15 -6.64 -1.14
C LYS A 232 11.65 -7.81 -2.00
N MET A 233 10.92 -8.75 -1.41
CA MET A 233 10.37 -9.91 -2.12
C MET A 233 9.59 -9.48 -3.36
N ILE A 234 8.62 -8.57 -3.22
CA ILE A 234 7.81 -8.15 -4.36
C ILE A 234 8.57 -7.28 -5.36
N PHE A 235 9.49 -6.41 -4.90
CA PHE A 235 10.24 -5.54 -5.81
C PHE A 235 11.30 -6.30 -6.59
N ASP A 236 11.98 -7.27 -5.97
CA ASP A 236 12.88 -8.19 -6.64
C ASP A 236 12.10 -9.02 -7.67
N GLU A 237 10.94 -9.56 -7.30
CA GLU A 237 10.10 -10.34 -8.23
C GLU A 237 9.64 -9.52 -9.44
N ILE A 238 9.14 -8.30 -9.23
CA ILE A 238 8.76 -7.40 -10.32
C ILE A 238 9.99 -7.08 -11.20
N THR A 239 11.13 -6.77 -10.59
CA THR A 239 12.36 -6.43 -11.32
C THR A 239 12.86 -7.60 -12.16
N ASN A 240 12.83 -8.82 -11.61
CA ASN A 240 13.23 -10.04 -12.30
C ASN A 240 12.34 -10.30 -13.52
N ARG A 241 11.01 -10.25 -13.35
CA ARG A 241 10.06 -10.45 -14.47
C ARG A 241 10.21 -9.41 -15.56
N VAL A 242 10.49 -8.15 -15.21
CA VAL A 242 10.76 -7.10 -16.20
C VAL A 242 12.03 -7.40 -16.97
N ASN A 243 13.10 -7.79 -16.28
CA ASN A 243 14.36 -8.16 -16.93
C ASN A 243 14.18 -9.37 -17.85
N GLU A 244 13.42 -10.38 -17.44
CA GLU A 244 13.10 -11.55 -18.26
C GLU A 244 12.24 -11.17 -19.48
N GLU A 245 11.23 -10.31 -19.34
CA GLU A 245 10.43 -9.86 -20.49
C GLU A 245 11.21 -8.95 -21.45
N MET A 246 12.13 -8.12 -20.93
CA MET A 246 12.93 -7.21 -21.75
C MET A 246 14.12 -7.88 -22.42
N PHE A 247 14.76 -8.84 -21.75
CA PHE A 247 16.03 -9.43 -22.18
C PHE A 247 15.98 -10.96 -22.38
N GLY A 248 14.97 -11.65 -21.84
CA GLY A 248 14.81 -13.11 -21.96
C GLY A 248 14.35 -13.60 -23.33
N SER A 249 13.82 -12.71 -24.19
CA SER A 249 13.60 -12.99 -25.62
C SER A 249 14.83 -12.77 -26.50
N ALA A 250 16.01 -12.47 -25.93
CA ALA A 250 17.25 -12.38 -26.67
C ALA A 250 17.79 -13.78 -27.02
N GLY A 251 17.28 -14.34 -28.11
CA GLY A 251 18.06 -15.28 -28.91
C GLY A 251 19.32 -14.58 -29.39
N GLY A 252 20.44 -14.84 -28.73
CA GLY A 252 21.81 -14.55 -29.19
C GLY A 252 22.20 -13.07 -29.28
N MET A 253 23.47 -12.80 -29.01
CA MET A 253 24.18 -11.52 -29.18
C MET A 253 24.15 -10.92 -30.62
N GLU A 254 23.29 -11.38 -31.53
CA GLU A 254 23.33 -10.99 -32.95
C GLU A 254 22.37 -9.86 -33.36
N ASN A 255 21.41 -9.46 -32.51
CA ASN A 255 20.37 -8.47 -32.90
C ASN A 255 20.35 -7.17 -32.09
N MET A 256 21.49 -6.73 -31.52
CA MET A 256 21.57 -5.47 -30.76
C MET A 256 21.32 -4.17 -31.57
N PHE A 257 21.13 -4.25 -32.89
CA PHE A 257 20.96 -3.06 -33.75
C PHE A 257 19.63 -2.98 -34.51
N GLN A 258 18.62 -3.77 -34.14
CA GLN A 258 17.27 -3.56 -34.70
C GLN A 258 16.35 -2.93 -33.65
N PRO A 259 15.64 -1.84 -33.98
CA PRO A 259 14.56 -1.33 -33.14
C PRO A 259 13.40 -2.31 -33.21
N GLN A 260 13.40 -3.33 -32.38
CA GLN A 260 12.22 -4.17 -32.20
C GLN A 260 11.17 -3.35 -31.46
N SER A 261 10.04 -3.10 -32.12
CA SER A 261 8.88 -2.52 -31.48
C SER A 261 8.46 -3.43 -30.32
N MET A 262 8.61 -2.97 -29.09
CA MET A 262 8.08 -3.63 -27.91
C MET A 262 6.56 -3.75 -28.07
N LYS A 263 6.08 -4.91 -28.51
CA LYS A 263 4.66 -5.24 -28.42
C LYS A 263 4.47 -5.88 -27.05
N PRO A 264 3.67 -5.28 -26.14
CA PRO A 264 3.33 -5.93 -24.89
C PRO A 264 2.68 -7.28 -25.21
N SER A 265 3.21 -8.37 -24.66
CA SER A 265 2.39 -9.57 -24.51
C SER A 265 1.21 -9.17 -23.61
N GLY A 266 -0.02 -9.52 -24.00
CA GLY A 266 -1.23 -9.02 -23.34
C GLY A 266 -1.37 -9.41 -21.86
N SER A 267 -0.45 -10.24 -21.33
CA SER A 267 -0.45 -10.78 -19.97
C SER A 267 0.86 -10.55 -19.21
N GLY A 268 1.83 -9.82 -19.78
CA GLY A 268 3.16 -9.61 -19.16
C GLY A 268 3.19 -8.48 -18.12
N ILE A 269 4.21 -8.44 -17.27
CA ILE A 269 4.43 -7.38 -16.26
C ILE A 269 4.50 -5.99 -16.89
N MET A 270 5.02 -5.90 -18.13
CA MET A 270 5.08 -4.64 -18.87
C MET A 270 3.69 -4.06 -19.17
N SER A 271 2.66 -4.90 -19.28
CA SER A 271 1.28 -4.43 -19.47
C SER A 271 0.77 -3.64 -18.25
N LEU A 272 1.17 -4.05 -17.04
CA LEU A 272 0.83 -3.38 -15.79
C LEU A 272 1.61 -2.06 -15.64
N MET A 273 2.90 -2.04 -16.00
CA MET A 273 3.74 -0.84 -15.88
C MET A 273 3.30 0.33 -16.77
N LEU A 274 2.80 0.00 -17.96
CA LEU A 274 2.34 0.96 -18.97
C LEU A 274 0.86 1.37 -18.76
N LYS A 275 0.15 0.70 -17.85
CA LYS A 275 -1.22 1.05 -17.48
C LYS A 275 -1.29 2.50 -16.99
N LYS A 276 -2.32 3.22 -17.44
CA LYS A 276 -2.67 4.53 -16.88
C LYS A 276 -3.47 4.29 -15.61
N ILE A 277 -3.00 4.86 -14.50
CA ILE A 277 -3.61 4.79 -13.16
C ILE A 277 -4.38 6.09 -12.91
#